data_AF-A0A813TL06-F1
#
_entry.id   AF-A0A813TL06-F1
#
_cell.length_a   1.000
_cell.length_b   1.000
_cell.length_c   1.000
_cell.angle_alpha   90.00
_cell.angle_beta   90.00
_cell.angle_gamma   90.00
#
_symmetry.space_group_name_H-M   'P 1'
#
loop_
_entity.id
_entity.type
_entity.pdbx_description
1 polymer ?
#
loop_
_entity_poly.entity_id
_entity_poly.type
_entity_poly.pdbx_seq_one_letter_code
_entity_poly.pdbx_strand_id
1 'polypeptide(L)'
;MAYGSVVDRFLDAEEEPSQTLIPIQGYEKAPLVSLEEAVEPIQTLIPNLDSMVKTAKRNSRKPSDDLTPDESAAIHLYTMQWPKPHPSLYTLLNKKLRSQDRDTLILWFSYLKLFLTALHKLPSFKGTIWRGVQGNLSDQYDKDQIWWGASSCTETMNVMEEFVGLDGVRTLFNIECINGKVIRAHSYYKTENEILLMPGTYLQVVSKWRAAKDLYIIHLRETTAPYQTIAVPCDLPSSFVGISSLTTLAISKEKKSGSSGYVAPAQSH
;
A
#
# COMPACT_ATOMS: atom_id res chain seq x y z
N MET A 1 -27.86 -11.14 0.18
CA MET A 1 -27.59 -9.70 0.17
C MET A 1 -26.47 -9.38 1.16
N ALA A 2 -25.21 -9.56 0.74
CA ALA A 2 -24.02 -9.33 1.58
C ALA A 2 -22.91 -8.56 0.83
N TYR A 3 -23.29 -7.76 -0.18
CA TYR A 3 -22.35 -7.05 -1.06
C TYR A 3 -21.86 -5.71 -0.49
N GLY A 4 -22.46 -5.21 0.60
CA GLY A 4 -22.14 -3.89 1.15
C GLY A 4 -21.01 -3.85 2.19
N SER A 5 -20.28 -4.95 2.43
CA SER A 5 -19.29 -5.07 3.53
C SER A 5 -17.84 -5.12 3.06
N VAL A 6 -17.55 -5.65 1.87
CA VAL A 6 -16.17 -5.73 1.32
C VAL A 6 -15.68 -4.37 0.81
N VAL A 7 -16.61 -3.49 0.43
CA VAL A 7 -16.33 -2.24 -0.29
C VAL A 7 -15.54 -1.22 0.54
N ASP A 8 -15.80 -1.11 1.84
CA ASP A 8 -15.28 -0.02 2.67
C ASP A 8 -13.72 0.02 2.72
N ARG A 9 -13.03 -1.13 2.60
CA ARG A 9 -11.56 -1.24 2.60
C ARG A 9 -10.88 -0.76 1.30
N PHE A 10 -11.66 -0.67 0.22
CA PHE A 10 -11.18 -0.22 -1.08
C PHE A 10 -11.43 1.28 -1.32
N LEU A 11 -12.31 1.91 -0.54
CA LEU A 11 -12.75 3.29 -0.79
C LEU A 11 -12.05 4.38 0.05
N ASP A 12 -11.35 4.06 1.14
CA ASP A 12 -10.81 5.05 2.11
C ASP A 12 -9.59 5.86 1.63
N ALA A 13 -9.28 5.86 0.33
CA ALA A 13 -8.12 6.58 -0.20
C ALA A 13 -8.32 8.10 -0.40
N GLU A 14 -9.56 8.57 -0.30
CA GLU A 14 -9.88 10.01 -0.32
C GLU A 14 -9.40 10.76 0.93
N GLU A 15 -9.02 10.03 1.98
CA GLU A 15 -8.60 10.62 3.26
C GLU A 15 -7.09 10.96 3.34
N GLU A 16 -6.32 10.67 2.29
CA GLU A 16 -4.87 10.93 2.30
C GLU A 16 -4.57 12.44 2.48
N PRO A 17 -3.61 12.81 3.35
CA PRO A 17 -3.31 14.20 3.64
C PRO A 17 -2.65 14.89 2.42
N SER A 18 -3.08 16.12 2.13
CA SER A 18 -2.54 16.94 1.03
C SER A 18 -1.13 17.52 1.30
N GLN A 19 -0.68 17.43 2.55
CA GLN A 19 0.64 17.86 2.99
C GLN A 19 1.50 16.67 3.42
N THR A 20 2.80 16.83 3.17
CA THR A 20 3.82 15.90 3.62
C THR A 20 3.91 15.90 5.15
N LEU A 21 3.68 14.74 5.76
CA LEU A 21 3.76 14.57 7.22
C LEU A 21 5.14 14.09 7.65
N ILE A 22 5.44 14.28 8.94
CA ILE A 22 6.65 13.72 9.54
C ILE A 22 6.64 12.18 9.49
N PRO A 23 7.80 11.53 9.35
CA PRO A 23 7.92 10.09 9.34
C PRO A 23 7.30 9.39 10.56
N ILE A 24 6.84 8.15 10.38
CA ILE A 24 6.37 7.30 11.48
C ILE A 24 7.56 6.50 12.01
N GLN A 25 7.90 6.74 13.28
CA GLN A 25 9.05 6.16 13.98
C GLN A 25 8.69 5.86 15.44
N GLY A 26 9.52 5.08 16.12
CA GLY A 26 9.34 4.63 17.51
C GLY A 26 8.71 3.24 17.62
N TYR A 27 7.79 2.89 16.72
CA TYR A 27 7.16 1.57 16.71
C TYR A 27 8.15 0.43 16.44
N GLU A 28 9.21 0.68 15.66
CA GLU A 28 10.23 -0.31 15.30
C GLU A 28 11.02 -0.80 16.52
N LYS A 29 11.05 0.01 17.60
CA LYS A 29 11.70 -0.27 18.88
C LYS A 29 10.80 -1.04 19.84
N ALA A 30 9.49 -1.11 19.56
CA ALA A 30 8.59 -1.94 20.36
C ALA A 30 8.99 -3.41 20.24
N PRO A 31 8.85 -4.21 21.31
CA PRO A 31 9.11 -5.64 21.25
C PRO A 31 8.14 -6.32 20.28
N LEU A 32 8.61 -7.34 19.56
CA LEU A 32 7.73 -8.22 18.83
C LEU A 32 7.04 -9.16 19.82
N VAL A 33 5.70 -9.09 19.88
CA VAL A 33 4.87 -9.76 20.89
C VAL A 33 3.75 -10.58 20.23
N SER A 34 2.98 -11.34 21.02
CA SER A 34 1.80 -12.06 20.52
C SER A 34 0.71 -11.11 20.04
N LEU A 35 -0.26 -11.60 19.25
CA LEU A 35 -1.34 -10.75 18.74
C LEU A 35 -2.18 -10.15 19.88
N GLU A 36 -2.44 -10.90 20.95
CA GLU A 36 -3.19 -10.43 22.12
C GLU A 36 -2.48 -9.26 22.83
N GLU A 37 -1.19 -9.41 23.10
CA GLU A 37 -0.36 -8.35 23.69
C GLU A 37 -0.25 -7.15 22.74
N ALA A 38 -0.18 -7.39 21.43
CA ALA A 38 -0.05 -6.34 20.44
C ALA A 38 -1.28 -5.41 20.38
N VAL A 39 -2.48 -5.94 20.67
CA VAL A 39 -3.73 -5.18 20.64
C VAL A 39 -4.21 -4.69 22.01
N GLU A 40 -3.59 -5.13 23.10
CA GLU A 40 -3.97 -4.75 24.47
C GLU A 40 -4.12 -3.22 24.63
N PRO A 41 -3.19 -2.36 24.14
CA PRO A 41 -3.31 -0.91 24.35
C PRO A 41 -4.47 -0.25 23.59
N ILE A 42 -5.04 -0.94 22.59
CA ILE A 42 -6.15 -0.45 21.75
C ILE A 42 -7.46 -1.21 22.00
N GLN A 43 -7.47 -2.17 22.93
CA GLN A 43 -8.59 -3.08 23.18
C GLN A 43 -9.89 -2.34 23.55
N THR A 44 -9.78 -1.26 24.33
CA THR A 44 -10.93 -0.45 24.75
C THR A 44 -11.42 0.52 23.68
N LEU A 45 -10.62 0.76 22.63
CA LEU A 45 -10.95 1.68 21.54
C LEU A 45 -11.76 1.00 20.43
N ILE A 46 -11.70 -0.34 20.35
CA ILE A 46 -12.26 -1.10 19.24
C ILE A 46 -13.32 -2.09 19.76
N PRO A 47 -14.60 -1.91 19.41
CA PRO A 47 -15.65 -2.84 19.79
C PRO A 47 -15.35 -4.27 19.33
N ASN A 48 -15.62 -5.24 20.21
CA ASN A 48 -15.52 -6.68 19.93
C ASN A 48 -14.13 -7.17 19.48
N LEU A 49 -13.05 -6.43 19.76
CA LEU A 49 -11.70 -6.77 19.31
C LEU A 49 -11.29 -8.20 19.71
N ASP A 50 -11.56 -8.63 20.94
CA ASP A 50 -11.22 -9.97 21.45
C ASP A 50 -11.76 -11.11 20.60
N SER A 51 -13.02 -10.97 20.17
CA SER A 51 -13.67 -11.99 19.34
C SER A 51 -12.98 -12.08 17.97
N MET A 52 -12.58 -10.94 17.44
CA MET A 52 -11.95 -10.84 16.13
C MET A 52 -10.49 -11.32 16.17
N VAL A 53 -9.75 -11.00 17.23
CA VAL A 53 -8.42 -11.56 17.52
C VAL A 53 -8.48 -13.08 17.62
N LYS A 54 -9.43 -13.64 18.39
CA LYS A 54 -9.62 -15.10 18.50
C LYS A 54 -9.93 -15.74 17.15
N THR A 55 -10.72 -15.07 16.32
CA THR A 55 -11.03 -15.52 14.96
C THR A 55 -9.79 -15.51 14.08
N ALA A 56 -9.04 -14.41 14.08
CA ALA A 56 -7.81 -14.25 13.31
C ALA A 56 -6.75 -15.30 13.65
N LYS A 57 -6.53 -15.57 14.95
CA LYS A 57 -5.59 -16.61 15.40
C LYS A 57 -6.03 -18.01 15.00
N ARG A 58 -7.32 -18.33 15.11
CA ARG A 58 -7.85 -19.65 14.69
C ARG A 58 -7.61 -19.91 13.21
N ASN A 59 -7.75 -18.90 12.37
CA ASN A 59 -7.53 -19.00 10.92
C ASN A 59 -6.05 -18.94 10.51
N SER A 60 -5.13 -18.69 11.45
CA SER A 60 -3.70 -18.46 11.18
C SER A 60 -2.78 -19.45 11.90
N ARG A 61 -3.29 -20.61 12.34
CA ARG A 61 -2.53 -21.59 13.15
C ARG A 61 -1.34 -22.23 12.41
N LYS A 62 -1.42 -22.35 11.09
CA LYS A 62 -0.42 -22.99 10.23
C LYS A 62 -0.19 -22.11 9.01
N PRO A 63 0.47 -20.95 9.18
CA PRO A 63 0.68 -20.01 8.10
C PRO A 63 1.75 -20.52 7.12
N SER A 64 1.72 -19.99 5.91
CA SER A 64 2.79 -20.10 4.91
C SER A 64 3.79 -18.93 5.05
N ASP A 65 4.72 -18.84 4.10
CA ASP A 65 5.57 -17.65 3.88
C ASP A 65 6.48 -17.29 5.09
N ASP A 66 6.89 -18.32 5.84
CA ASP A 66 7.75 -18.22 7.03
C ASP A 66 7.24 -17.25 8.11
N LEU A 67 5.93 -16.95 8.10
CA LEU A 67 5.28 -16.16 9.13
C LEU A 67 5.05 -17.00 10.39
N THR A 68 5.12 -16.35 11.54
CA THR A 68 4.57 -16.95 12.77
C THR A 68 3.04 -16.93 12.74
N PRO A 69 2.35 -17.76 13.56
CA PRO A 69 0.90 -17.69 13.67
C PRO A 69 0.36 -16.31 14.04
N ASP A 70 1.06 -15.57 14.91
CA ASP A 70 0.66 -14.21 15.33
C ASP A 70 0.90 -13.17 14.23
N GLU A 71 1.99 -13.29 13.46
CA GLU A 71 2.25 -12.43 12.29
C GLU A 71 1.18 -12.59 11.20
N SER A 72 0.85 -13.84 10.85
CA SER A 72 -0.24 -14.13 9.91
C SER A 72 -1.60 -13.66 10.46
N ALA A 73 -1.83 -13.85 11.77
CA ALA A 73 -3.08 -13.41 12.40
C ALA A 73 -3.22 -11.88 12.42
N ALA A 74 -2.12 -11.12 12.52
CA ALA A 74 -2.15 -9.67 12.43
C ALA A 74 -2.64 -9.20 11.06
N ILE A 75 -2.14 -9.80 9.96
CA ILE A 75 -2.61 -9.52 8.60
C ILE A 75 -4.07 -9.93 8.44
N HIS A 76 -4.45 -11.12 8.94
CA HIS A 76 -5.82 -11.59 8.90
C HIS A 76 -6.77 -10.61 9.59
N LEU A 77 -6.42 -10.16 10.81
CA LEU A 77 -7.19 -9.22 11.59
C LEU A 77 -7.35 -7.87 10.88
N TYR A 78 -6.29 -7.37 10.22
CA TYR A 78 -6.35 -6.14 9.43
C TYR A 78 -7.42 -6.25 8.34
N THR A 79 -7.47 -7.37 7.61
CA THR A 79 -8.41 -7.55 6.48
C THR A 79 -9.85 -7.89 6.89
N MET A 80 -10.12 -8.13 8.17
CA MET A 80 -11.45 -8.49 8.63
C MET A 80 -12.38 -7.27 8.65
N GLN A 81 -13.62 -7.46 8.17
CA GLN A 81 -14.66 -6.44 8.21
C GLN A 81 -15.57 -6.61 9.43
N TRP A 82 -15.77 -5.52 10.17
CA TRP A 82 -16.69 -5.49 11.29
C TRP A 82 -18.12 -5.27 10.78
N PRO A 83 -19.13 -5.85 11.44
CA PRO A 83 -20.52 -5.51 11.17
C PRO A 83 -20.80 -4.04 11.44
N LYS A 84 -21.54 -3.40 10.52
CA LYS A 84 -22.02 -2.02 10.70
C LYS A 84 -22.88 -1.94 11.98
N PRO A 85 -22.82 -0.83 12.74
CA PRO A 85 -22.19 0.45 12.40
C PRO A 85 -20.74 0.59 12.91
N HIS A 86 -20.09 -0.47 13.41
CA HIS A 86 -18.77 -0.35 14.02
C HIS A 86 -17.66 -0.24 12.97
N PRO A 87 -16.68 0.67 13.15
CA PRO A 87 -15.52 0.73 12.28
C PRO A 87 -14.61 -0.49 12.51
N SER A 88 -14.13 -1.07 11.42
CA SER A 88 -13.16 -2.17 11.45
C SER A 88 -11.79 -1.70 11.92
N LEU A 89 -10.93 -2.64 12.30
CA LEU A 89 -9.56 -2.33 12.72
C LEU A 89 -8.78 -1.56 11.64
N TYR A 90 -8.85 -1.99 10.36
CA TYR A 90 -8.14 -1.30 9.27
C TYR A 90 -8.60 0.17 9.12
N THR A 91 -9.91 0.43 9.27
CA THR A 91 -10.48 1.78 9.16
C THR A 91 -9.87 2.69 10.22
N LEU A 92 -9.80 2.19 11.46
CA LEU A 92 -9.24 2.95 12.57
C LEU A 92 -7.72 3.13 12.44
N LEU A 93 -6.99 2.08 12.05
CA LEU A 93 -5.55 2.16 11.86
C LEU A 93 -5.18 3.13 10.73
N ASN A 94 -5.80 3.01 9.56
CA ASN A 94 -5.52 3.88 8.41
C ASN A 94 -5.80 5.36 8.74
N LYS A 95 -6.88 5.64 9.47
CA LYS A 95 -7.15 6.99 9.97
C LYS A 95 -6.02 7.54 10.85
N LYS A 96 -5.39 6.69 11.67
CA LYS A 96 -4.25 7.09 12.51
C LYS A 96 -2.97 7.26 11.70
N LEU A 97 -2.73 6.40 10.72
CA LEU A 97 -1.59 6.54 9.79
C LEU A 97 -1.64 7.87 9.00
N ARG A 98 -2.84 8.31 8.63
CA ARG A 98 -3.09 9.60 7.94
C ARG A 98 -3.13 10.82 8.87
N SER A 99 -3.14 10.62 10.19
CA SER A 99 -3.24 11.72 11.15
C SER A 99 -1.95 12.53 11.21
N GLN A 100 -2.07 13.85 11.17
CA GLN A 100 -0.94 14.76 11.38
C GLN A 100 -0.35 14.61 12.80
N ASP A 101 -1.21 14.32 13.77
CA ASP A 101 -0.83 14.03 15.13
C ASP A 101 -0.34 12.58 15.25
N ARG A 102 0.98 12.42 15.23
CA ARG A 102 1.66 11.12 15.35
C ARG A 102 1.53 10.49 16.73
N ASP A 103 1.24 11.26 17.77
CA ASP A 103 1.08 10.71 19.12
C ASP A 103 -0.15 9.79 19.19
N THR A 104 -1.13 10.02 18.31
CA THR A 104 -2.31 9.14 18.19
C THR A 104 -1.98 7.72 17.73
N LEU A 105 -0.80 7.49 17.15
CA LEU A 105 -0.32 6.16 16.76
C LEU A 105 0.41 5.43 17.90
N ILE A 106 0.80 6.09 19.00
CA ILE A 106 1.61 5.46 20.05
C ILE A 106 0.94 4.21 20.62
N LEU A 107 -0.38 4.27 20.87
CA LEU A 107 -1.15 3.09 21.33
C LEU A 107 -1.15 1.94 20.32
N TRP A 108 -0.93 2.24 19.04
CA TRP A 108 -0.91 1.25 17.96
C TRP A 108 0.48 0.66 17.71
N PHE A 109 1.54 1.14 18.38
CA PHE A 109 2.92 0.74 18.07
C PHE A 109 3.15 -0.77 18.17
N SER A 110 2.61 -1.43 19.20
CA SER A 110 2.75 -2.89 19.34
C SER A 110 2.08 -3.65 18.19
N TYR A 111 0.86 -3.25 17.81
CA TYR A 111 0.17 -3.82 16.65
C TYR A 111 0.90 -3.50 15.33
N LEU A 112 1.34 -2.26 15.14
CA LEU A 112 2.05 -1.81 13.94
C LEU A 112 3.39 -2.55 13.79
N LYS A 113 4.09 -2.79 14.90
CA LYS A 113 5.32 -3.61 14.95
C LYS A 113 5.05 -5.02 14.44
N LEU A 114 4.05 -5.70 14.97
CA LEU A 114 3.71 -7.07 14.56
C LEU A 114 3.25 -7.12 13.09
N PHE A 115 2.33 -6.22 12.70
CA PHE A 115 1.77 -6.15 11.36
C PHE A 115 2.81 -5.82 10.29
N LEU A 116 3.63 -4.79 10.49
CA LEU A 116 4.64 -4.42 9.50
C LEU A 116 5.79 -5.43 9.46
N THR A 117 6.14 -6.07 10.57
CA THR A 117 7.13 -7.18 10.56
C THR A 117 6.63 -8.32 9.67
N ALA A 118 5.36 -8.72 9.83
CA ALA A 118 4.74 -9.74 8.99
C ALA A 118 4.76 -9.35 7.50
N LEU A 119 4.35 -8.12 7.16
CA LEU A 119 4.32 -7.66 5.77
C LEU A 119 5.71 -7.57 5.12
N HIS A 120 6.75 -7.23 5.87
CA HIS A 120 8.11 -7.18 5.34
C HIS A 120 8.70 -8.56 5.01
N LYS A 121 8.22 -9.63 5.67
CA LYS A 121 8.61 -11.01 5.36
C LYS A 121 7.95 -11.54 4.09
N LEU A 122 6.78 -10.99 3.72
CA LEU A 122 6.05 -11.43 2.54
C LEU A 122 6.74 -11.01 1.23
N PRO A 123 6.62 -11.83 0.17
CA PRO A 123 7.16 -11.50 -1.14
C PRO A 123 6.52 -10.21 -1.67
N SER A 124 7.35 -9.41 -2.35
CA SER A 124 6.88 -8.19 -3.01
C SER A 124 6.32 -8.51 -4.39
N PHE A 125 5.11 -8.04 -4.64
CA PHE A 125 4.49 -7.94 -5.95
C PHE A 125 5.04 -6.72 -6.68
N LYS A 126 5.37 -6.92 -7.97
CA LYS A 126 5.74 -5.85 -8.89
C LYS A 126 4.88 -5.93 -10.14
N GLY A 127 4.14 -4.86 -10.42
CA GLY A 127 3.19 -4.80 -11.52
C GLY A 127 2.16 -3.70 -11.32
N THR A 128 1.14 -3.69 -12.16
CA THR A 128 0.04 -2.72 -12.06
C THR A 128 -1.01 -3.22 -11.06
N ILE A 129 -1.35 -2.36 -10.10
CA ILE A 129 -2.48 -2.56 -9.21
C ILE A 129 -3.50 -1.44 -9.38
N TRP A 130 -4.74 -1.77 -9.09
CA TRP A 130 -5.89 -0.89 -9.20
C TRP A 130 -6.52 -0.68 -7.84
N ARG A 131 -6.94 0.57 -7.62
CA ARG A 131 -7.75 0.96 -6.49
C ARG A 131 -8.75 2.01 -6.95
N GLY A 132 -9.91 2.08 -6.31
CA GLY A 132 -10.95 2.97 -6.76
C GLY A 132 -11.75 3.49 -5.61
N VAL A 133 -12.20 4.72 -5.76
CA VAL A 133 -12.88 5.50 -4.73
C VAL A 133 -14.06 6.23 -5.34
N GLN A 134 -15.03 6.53 -4.50
CA GLN A 134 -16.10 7.45 -4.87
C GLN A 134 -15.55 8.90 -4.85
N GLY A 135 -16.13 9.77 -5.66
CA GLY A 135 -15.72 11.16 -5.80
C GLY A 135 -14.61 11.41 -6.83
N ASN A 136 -14.39 12.69 -7.13
CA ASN A 136 -13.32 13.16 -7.99
C ASN A 136 -12.15 13.64 -7.13
N LEU A 137 -11.02 12.94 -7.21
CA LEU A 137 -9.79 13.32 -6.50
C LEU A 137 -8.75 13.98 -7.39
N SER A 138 -9.05 14.25 -8.66
CA SER A 138 -8.06 14.72 -9.65
C SER A 138 -7.29 15.96 -9.17
N ASP A 139 -7.94 16.90 -8.50
CA ASP A 139 -7.33 18.15 -8.04
C ASP A 139 -6.38 17.96 -6.83
N GLN A 140 -6.37 16.78 -6.21
CA GLN A 140 -5.47 16.48 -5.09
C GLN A 140 -4.11 15.91 -5.55
N TYR A 141 -4.02 15.49 -6.81
CA TYR A 141 -2.85 14.81 -7.38
C TYR A 141 -2.18 15.67 -8.45
N ASP A 142 -1.71 16.86 -8.09
CA ASP A 142 -0.88 17.72 -8.97
C ASP A 142 0.63 17.54 -8.75
N LYS A 143 0.99 16.86 -7.67
CA LYS A 143 2.37 16.62 -7.22
C LYS A 143 2.46 15.21 -6.66
N ASP A 144 3.68 14.71 -6.56
CA ASP A 144 3.98 13.42 -5.93
C ASP A 144 3.52 13.41 -4.47
N GLN A 145 3.06 12.25 -4.00
CA GLN A 145 2.42 12.10 -2.69
C GLN A 145 3.01 10.92 -1.92
N ILE A 146 2.91 10.99 -0.59
CA ILE A 146 3.11 9.82 0.27
C ILE A 146 1.73 9.26 0.59
N TRP A 147 1.54 7.99 0.28
CA TRP A 147 0.36 7.24 0.60
C TRP A 147 0.50 6.64 2.00
N TRP A 148 -0.11 7.28 3.01
CA TRP A 148 0.15 6.96 4.42
C TRP A 148 -0.62 5.73 4.90
N GLY A 149 -1.86 5.52 4.44
CA GLY A 149 -2.64 4.34 4.82
C GLY A 149 -2.11 3.06 4.19
N ALA A 150 -2.30 1.91 4.85
CA ALA A 150 -2.19 0.63 4.14
C ALA A 150 -3.43 0.49 3.23
N SER A 151 -3.24 -0.03 2.02
CA SER A 151 -4.31 0.01 1.02
C SER A 151 -4.53 -1.31 0.32
N SER A 152 -5.73 -1.87 0.46
CA SER A 152 -6.15 -3.01 -0.33
C SER A 152 -6.32 -2.59 -1.79
N CYS A 153 -5.71 -3.33 -2.70
CA CYS A 153 -5.74 -3.14 -4.15
C CYS A 153 -5.97 -4.49 -4.86
N THR A 154 -6.34 -4.42 -6.13
CA THR A 154 -6.53 -5.60 -6.99
C THR A 154 -5.65 -5.52 -8.23
N GLU A 155 -5.16 -6.66 -8.72
CA GLU A 155 -4.45 -6.73 -9.99
C GLU A 155 -5.40 -6.66 -11.21
N THR A 156 -6.67 -7.00 -11.01
CA THR A 156 -7.65 -7.14 -12.10
C THR A 156 -8.70 -6.04 -12.07
N MET A 157 -8.84 -5.35 -13.20
CA MET A 157 -9.80 -4.27 -13.37
C MET A 157 -11.25 -4.74 -13.30
N ASN A 158 -11.55 -6.00 -13.64
CA ASN A 158 -12.92 -6.54 -13.61
C ASN A 158 -13.55 -6.49 -12.22
N VAL A 159 -12.75 -6.64 -11.16
CA VAL A 159 -13.27 -6.60 -9.78
C VAL A 159 -13.56 -5.15 -9.36
N MET A 160 -13.01 -4.16 -10.06
CA MET A 160 -13.26 -2.74 -9.77
C MET A 160 -14.69 -2.31 -10.05
N GLU A 161 -15.36 -2.93 -11.04
CA GLU A 161 -16.78 -2.66 -11.31
C GLU A 161 -17.64 -3.03 -10.11
N GLU A 162 -17.31 -4.14 -9.42
CA GLU A 162 -18.00 -4.57 -8.21
C GLU A 162 -17.72 -3.66 -7.01
N PHE A 163 -16.50 -3.12 -6.90
CA PHE A 163 -16.09 -2.31 -5.75
C PHE A 163 -16.49 -0.84 -5.82
N VAL A 164 -16.35 -0.21 -6.99
CA VAL A 164 -16.58 1.24 -7.17
C VAL A 164 -17.97 1.51 -7.74
N GLY A 165 -18.58 0.51 -8.37
CA GLY A 165 -19.84 0.64 -9.09
C GLY A 165 -19.68 1.27 -10.48
N LEU A 166 -20.78 1.24 -11.23
CA LEU A 166 -20.84 1.76 -12.60
C LEU A 166 -21.31 3.22 -12.68
N ASP A 167 -21.92 3.72 -11.60
CA ASP A 167 -22.60 5.01 -11.54
C ASP A 167 -21.96 5.95 -10.51
N GLY A 168 -22.24 7.24 -10.66
CA GLY A 168 -21.70 8.29 -9.80
C GLY A 168 -20.27 8.70 -10.14
N VAL A 169 -19.88 9.86 -9.58
CA VAL A 169 -18.52 10.39 -9.72
C VAL A 169 -17.55 9.48 -8.99
N ARG A 170 -16.50 9.05 -9.68
CA ARG A 170 -15.51 8.11 -9.14
C ARG A 170 -14.12 8.33 -9.71
N THR A 171 -13.12 7.92 -8.94
CA THR A 171 -11.71 7.97 -9.32
C THR A 171 -11.10 6.58 -9.25
N LEU A 172 -10.39 6.17 -10.31
CA LEU A 172 -9.58 4.96 -10.34
C LEU A 172 -8.10 5.35 -10.29
N PHE A 173 -7.38 4.75 -9.36
CA PHE A 173 -5.93 4.78 -9.30
C PHE A 173 -5.38 3.59 -10.10
N ASN A 174 -4.60 3.91 -11.12
CA ASN A 174 -3.72 2.97 -11.81
C ASN A 174 -2.33 3.14 -11.19
N ILE A 175 -1.81 2.14 -10.49
CA ILE A 175 -0.56 2.27 -9.74
C ILE A 175 0.45 1.25 -10.27
N GLU A 176 1.56 1.75 -10.85
CA GLU A 176 2.75 0.94 -11.11
C GLU A 176 3.47 0.67 -9.78
N CYS A 177 3.22 -0.50 -9.19
CA CYS A 177 3.70 -0.87 -7.86
C CYS A 177 4.95 -1.75 -7.95
N ILE A 178 5.90 -1.56 -7.02
CA ILE A 178 7.13 -2.34 -6.90
C ILE A 178 7.23 -3.10 -5.57
N ASN A 179 6.50 -2.68 -4.53
CA ASN A 179 6.58 -3.26 -3.19
C ASN A 179 5.20 -3.61 -2.59
N GLY A 180 4.22 -3.95 -3.43
CA GLY A 180 2.93 -4.44 -2.98
C GLY A 180 3.09 -5.79 -2.28
N LYS A 181 2.26 -6.11 -1.29
CA LYS A 181 2.33 -7.39 -0.57
C LYS A 181 1.18 -8.29 -0.97
N VAL A 182 1.51 -9.48 -1.47
CA VAL A 182 0.50 -10.51 -1.78
C VAL A 182 0.02 -11.09 -0.46
N ILE A 183 -1.18 -10.72 0.00
CA ILE A 183 -1.67 -11.13 1.32
C ILE A 183 -2.78 -12.16 1.28
N ARG A 184 -3.16 -12.67 0.10
CA ARG A 184 -4.26 -13.65 -0.07
C ARG A 184 -4.17 -14.85 0.86
N ALA A 185 -2.96 -15.40 1.07
CA ALA A 185 -2.74 -16.55 1.96
C ALA A 185 -3.04 -16.23 3.43
N HIS A 186 -3.01 -14.95 3.83
CA HIS A 186 -3.18 -14.50 5.21
C HIS A 186 -4.46 -13.67 5.43
N SER A 187 -5.06 -13.12 4.37
CA SER A 187 -6.31 -12.34 4.40
C SER A 187 -7.52 -13.15 4.90
N TYR A 188 -8.51 -12.47 5.46
CA TYR A 188 -9.84 -13.00 5.75
C TYR A 188 -10.57 -13.37 4.44
N TYR A 189 -10.37 -12.60 3.38
CA TYR A 189 -11.01 -12.79 2.09
C TYR A 189 -10.14 -13.60 1.12
N LYS A 190 -10.16 -14.92 1.25
CA LYS A 190 -9.29 -15.84 0.46
C LYS A 190 -9.56 -15.87 -1.05
N THR A 191 -10.75 -15.43 -1.47
CA THR A 191 -11.15 -15.38 -2.88
C THR A 191 -10.62 -14.14 -3.60
N GLU A 192 -10.16 -13.14 -2.86
CA GLU A 192 -9.64 -11.90 -3.41
C GLU A 192 -8.13 -12.07 -3.64
N ASN A 193 -7.67 -11.79 -4.87
CA ASN A 193 -6.24 -11.67 -5.17
C ASN A 193 -5.75 -10.30 -4.68
N GLU A 194 -5.87 -10.10 -3.38
CA GLU A 194 -5.59 -8.83 -2.74
C GLU A 194 -4.09 -8.58 -2.69
N ILE A 195 -3.70 -7.43 -3.25
CA ILE A 195 -2.38 -6.83 -3.08
C ILE A 195 -2.52 -5.67 -2.12
N LEU A 196 -1.76 -5.72 -1.03
CA LEU A 196 -1.73 -4.63 -0.07
C LEU A 196 -0.60 -3.67 -0.44
N LEU A 197 -0.96 -2.44 -0.82
CA LEU A 197 -0.03 -1.33 -0.93
C LEU A 197 0.44 -0.95 0.47
N MET A 198 1.77 -0.93 0.67
CA MET A 198 2.37 -0.63 1.97
C MET A 198 2.05 0.81 2.41
N PRO A 199 1.86 1.05 3.72
CA PRO A 199 1.74 2.41 4.23
C PRO A 199 3.07 3.16 4.07
N GLY A 200 2.98 4.47 3.88
CA GLY A 200 4.13 5.34 3.64
C GLY A 200 4.73 5.22 2.23
N THR A 201 4.03 4.60 1.28
CA THR A 201 4.54 4.43 -0.10
C THR A 201 4.63 5.78 -0.81
N TYR A 202 5.75 6.06 -1.47
CA TYR A 202 5.91 7.28 -2.26
C TYR A 202 5.48 7.05 -3.71
N LEU A 203 4.51 7.84 -4.16
CA LEU A 203 3.86 7.70 -5.45
C LEU A 203 4.07 8.98 -6.27
N GLN A 204 4.78 8.82 -7.38
CA GLN A 204 4.91 9.86 -8.40
C GLN A 204 3.61 9.98 -9.19
N VAL A 205 3.12 11.21 -9.40
CA VAL A 205 1.98 11.44 -10.29
C VAL A 205 2.47 11.44 -11.73
N VAL A 206 2.07 10.44 -12.51
CA VAL A 206 2.48 10.29 -13.92
C VAL A 206 1.52 11.05 -14.84
N SER A 207 0.21 10.86 -14.66
CA SER A 207 -0.80 11.52 -15.49
C SER A 207 -2.17 11.45 -14.85
N LYS A 208 -3.07 12.37 -15.22
CA LYS A 208 -4.49 12.34 -14.89
C LYS A 208 -5.31 12.49 -16.15
N TRP A 209 -6.44 11.78 -16.24
CA TRP A 209 -7.39 12.02 -17.32
C TRP A 209 -8.82 11.67 -16.90
N ARG A 210 -9.77 12.35 -17.52
CA ARG A 210 -11.20 12.05 -17.40
C ARG A 210 -11.57 11.07 -18.51
N ALA A 211 -11.71 9.79 -18.15
CA ALA A 211 -11.99 8.72 -19.10
C ALA A 211 -13.45 8.73 -19.58
N ALA A 212 -14.38 9.16 -18.72
CA ALA A 212 -15.79 9.37 -19.05
C ALA A 212 -16.38 10.51 -18.20
N LYS A 213 -17.65 10.86 -18.40
CA LYS A 213 -18.31 11.98 -17.70
C LYS A 213 -18.06 11.96 -16.19
N ASP A 214 -18.21 10.81 -15.55
CA ASP A 214 -18.11 10.68 -14.10
C ASP A 214 -16.97 9.75 -13.66
N LEU A 215 -16.03 9.45 -14.56
CA LEU A 215 -14.89 8.56 -14.32
C LEU A 215 -13.57 9.29 -14.55
N TYR A 216 -12.80 9.41 -13.48
CA TYR A 216 -11.45 9.96 -13.47
C TYR A 216 -10.44 8.85 -13.26
N ILE A 217 -9.30 8.92 -13.94
CA ILE A 217 -8.19 8.00 -13.74
C ILE A 217 -6.94 8.79 -13.41
N ILE A 218 -6.28 8.38 -12.32
CA ILE A 218 -5.01 8.93 -11.85
C ILE A 218 -3.98 7.81 -11.98
N HIS A 219 -2.97 8.05 -12.80
CA HIS A 219 -1.85 7.14 -12.97
C HIS A 219 -0.70 7.56 -12.05
N LEU A 220 -0.31 6.62 -11.19
CA LEU A 220 0.73 6.77 -10.20
C LEU A 220 1.83 5.73 -10.44
N ARG A 221 3.05 6.08 -10.07
CA ARG A 221 4.19 5.17 -10.08
C ARG A 221 4.87 5.16 -8.73
N GLU A 222 5.01 3.98 -8.14
CA GLU A 222 5.82 3.81 -6.93
C GLU A 222 7.28 4.05 -7.26
N THR A 223 7.90 4.96 -6.50
CA THR A 223 9.32 5.31 -6.64
C THR A 223 9.97 5.43 -5.27
N THR A 224 11.29 5.53 -5.23
CA THR A 224 12.03 5.70 -3.97
C THR A 224 11.70 7.05 -3.34
N ALA A 225 11.23 7.03 -2.09
CA ALA A 225 10.97 8.24 -1.33
C ALA A 225 12.26 9.04 -1.08
N PRO A 226 12.19 10.39 -1.01
CA PRO A 226 13.35 11.23 -0.72
C PRO A 226 13.90 11.03 0.70
N TYR A 227 13.11 10.43 1.60
CA TYR A 227 13.49 10.06 2.96
C TYR A 227 12.64 8.86 3.42
N GLN A 228 13.07 8.19 4.49
CA GLN A 228 12.33 7.07 5.05
C GLN A 228 11.02 7.56 5.70
N THR A 229 9.88 7.17 5.12
CA THR A 229 8.53 7.61 5.54
C THR A 229 8.02 6.85 6.76
N ILE A 230 8.32 5.56 6.84
CA ILE A 230 8.06 4.68 7.97
C ILE A 230 9.35 3.93 8.29
N ALA A 231 9.76 3.90 9.56
CA ALA A 231 10.93 3.13 9.99
C ALA A 231 10.82 1.66 9.57
N VAL A 232 11.93 0.96 9.38
CA VAL A 232 11.90 -0.50 9.10
C VAL A 232 11.93 -1.26 10.43
N PRO A 233 11.12 -2.32 10.62
CA PRO A 233 11.17 -3.11 11.85
C PRO A 233 12.58 -3.69 12.11
N CYS A 234 13.16 -3.39 13.28
CA CYS A 234 14.55 -3.74 13.60
C CYS A 234 14.87 -5.25 13.64
N ASP A 235 13.86 -6.11 13.81
CA ASP A 235 14.03 -7.57 13.95
C ASP A 235 14.06 -8.31 12.61
N LEU A 236 14.05 -7.58 11.50
CA LEU A 236 14.12 -8.19 10.18
C LEU A 236 15.55 -8.67 9.90
N PRO A 237 15.73 -9.92 9.42
CA PRO A 237 17.04 -10.39 8.99
C PRO A 237 17.60 -9.46 7.91
N SER A 238 18.92 -9.24 7.92
CA SER A 238 19.60 -8.30 7.01
C SER A 238 19.34 -8.58 5.53
N SER A 239 18.92 -9.80 5.17
CA SER A 239 18.52 -10.20 3.82
C SER A 239 17.20 -9.55 3.34
N PHE A 240 16.34 -9.09 4.25
CA PHE A 240 15.06 -8.44 3.93
C PHE A 240 15.15 -6.91 3.82
N VAL A 241 16.28 -6.32 4.24
CA VAL A 241 16.55 -4.86 4.18
C VAL A 241 17.02 -4.41 2.79
N GLY A 242 17.00 -5.30 1.80
CA GLY A 242 17.55 -5.07 0.47
C GLY A 242 16.69 -4.19 -0.44
N ILE A 243 16.46 -2.91 -0.12
CA ILE A 243 16.34 -1.84 -1.14
C ILE A 243 16.93 -0.53 -0.61
N SER A 244 18.08 -0.13 -1.15
CA SER A 244 18.31 1.23 -1.69
C SER A 244 19.78 1.41 -2.11
N SER A 245 20.13 0.91 -3.29
CA SER A 245 21.11 1.60 -4.13
C SER A 245 20.81 1.28 -5.59
N LEU A 246 19.75 1.89 -6.11
CA LEU A 246 19.64 2.07 -7.55
C LEU A 246 20.59 3.23 -7.90
N THR A 247 21.85 2.88 -8.09
CA THR A 247 22.88 3.75 -8.63
C THR A 247 22.37 4.35 -9.93
N THR A 248 22.41 5.68 -10.02
CA THR A 248 22.13 6.53 -11.16
C THR A 248 22.49 5.87 -12.50
N LEU A 249 21.48 5.55 -13.31
CA LEU A 249 21.67 5.28 -14.73
C LEU A 249 22.06 6.61 -15.40
N ALA A 250 23.38 6.82 -15.49
CA ALA A 250 23.96 7.92 -16.23
C ALA A 250 23.54 7.81 -17.70
N ILE A 251 22.92 8.88 -18.19
CA ILE A 251 22.66 9.13 -19.61
C ILE A 251 24.01 9.14 -20.32
N SER A 252 24.32 8.06 -21.04
CA SER A 252 25.39 8.03 -22.03
C SER A 252 24.96 8.89 -23.22
N LYS A 253 25.44 10.13 -23.27
CA LYS A 253 25.49 10.92 -24.51
C LYS A 253 26.35 10.17 -25.52
N GLU A 254 25.74 9.64 -26.58
CA GLU A 254 26.49 9.18 -27.75
C GLU A 254 27.23 10.37 -28.36
N LYS A 255 28.56 10.27 -28.31
CA LYS A 255 29.53 11.15 -28.94
C LYS A 255 29.66 10.68 -30.39
N LYS A 256 28.97 11.32 -31.34
CA LYS A 256 29.30 11.19 -32.77
C LYS A 256 30.62 11.94 -33.03
N SER A 257 31.74 11.23 -33.03
CA SER A 257 32.98 11.65 -33.69
C SER A 257 33.05 10.97 -35.06
N GLY A 258 33.25 11.75 -36.11
CA GLY A 258 33.18 11.31 -37.50
C GLY A 258 34.51 10.90 -38.15
N SER A 259 34.49 11.07 -39.49
CA SER A 259 35.44 10.67 -40.53
C SER A 259 35.25 9.23 -41.01
N SER A 260 35.29 8.89 -42.30
CA SER A 260 35.84 9.56 -43.48
C SER A 260 35.22 8.94 -44.75
N GLY A 261 35.18 9.66 -45.87
CA GLY A 261 34.91 9.06 -47.18
C GLY A 261 34.33 9.99 -48.25
N TYR A 262 35.03 11.08 -48.57
CA TYR A 262 34.79 11.84 -49.80
C TYR A 262 35.43 11.10 -50.98
N VAL A 263 34.65 10.80 -52.03
CA VAL A 263 35.17 10.51 -53.38
C VAL A 263 34.33 11.28 -54.38
N ALA A 264 34.95 12.23 -55.07
CA ALA A 264 34.36 13.01 -56.16
C ALA A 264 34.48 12.25 -57.50
N PRO A 265 33.54 12.43 -58.44
CA PRO A 265 33.73 11.94 -59.80
C PRO A 265 34.43 13.00 -60.66
N ALA A 266 35.47 12.56 -61.37
CA ALA A 266 36.15 13.32 -62.41
C ALA A 266 35.27 13.37 -63.68
N GLN A 267 35.12 14.57 -64.24
CA GLN A 267 34.69 14.78 -65.62
C GLN A 267 35.91 15.03 -66.50
N SER A 268 35.97 14.40 -67.67
CA SER A 268 36.65 14.99 -68.83
C SER A 268 36.25 14.27 -70.14
N HIS A 269 35.78 15.11 -71.08
CA HIS A 269 35.70 14.97 -72.55
C HIS A 269 34.60 14.11 -73.17
#